data_AF-A0A9D1ZR98-F1
#
_entry.id   AF-A0A9D1ZR98-F1
#
_cell.length_a   1.000
_cell.length_b   1.000
_cell.length_c   1.000
_cell.angle_alpha   90.00
_cell.angle_beta   90.00
_cell.angle_gamma   90.00
#
_symmetry.space_group_name_H-M   'P 1'
#
loop_
_entity.id
_entity.type
_entity.pdbx_description
1 polymer ?
#
loop_
_entity_poly.entity_id
_entity_poly.type
_entity_poly.pdbx_seq_one_letter_code
_entity_poly.pdbx_strand_id
1 'polypeptide(L)'
;MTNEQRQGIALAAREELARRSYAYYFLLANSDINAKLYDYINLICDKLQEIVDGKQKHLILELPPQHGKSMAVTETFPSYYLMRHPDKSVMVTSYAENMYTRFGRKN
;
A
#
# COMPACT_ATOMS: atom_id res chain seq x y z
N MET A 1 -30.10 -14.80 1.37
CA MET A 1 -29.07 -13.91 1.93
C MET A 1 -29.62 -12.50 1.98
N THR A 2 -29.65 -11.88 3.16
CA THR A 2 -30.05 -10.48 3.33
C THR A 2 -28.99 -9.53 2.73
N ASN A 3 -29.36 -8.28 2.44
CA ASN A 3 -28.41 -7.30 1.89
C ASN A 3 -27.24 -7.03 2.85
N GLU A 4 -27.49 -7.05 4.15
CA GLU A 4 -26.45 -6.93 5.19
C GLU A 4 -25.46 -8.09 5.14
N GLN A 5 -25.95 -9.33 5.00
CA GLN A 5 -25.07 -10.51 4.87
C GLN A 5 -24.20 -10.43 3.61
N ARG A 6 -24.76 -9.95 2.49
CA ARG A 6 -23.99 -9.75 1.25
C ARG A 6 -22.89 -8.69 1.42
N GLN A 7 -23.20 -7.59 2.10
CA GLN A 7 -22.20 -6.55 2.38
C GLN A 7 -21.10 -7.03 3.32
N GLY A 8 -21.45 -7.78 4.37
CA GLY A 8 -20.47 -8.36 5.28
C GLY A 8 -19.51 -9.33 4.58
N ILE A 9 -20.03 -10.21 3.73
CA ILE A 9 -19.20 -11.13 2.92
C ILE A 9 -18.29 -10.35 1.97
N ALA A 10 -18.82 -9.30 1.31
CA ALA A 10 -18.03 -8.48 0.39
C ALA A 10 -16.89 -7.74 1.10
N LEU A 11 -17.14 -7.24 2.32
CA LEU A 11 -16.10 -6.60 3.14
C LEU A 11 -15.01 -7.60 3.53
N ALA A 12 -15.40 -8.75 4.07
CA ALA A 12 -14.45 -9.80 4.46
C ALA A 12 -13.61 -10.28 3.26
N ALA A 13 -14.21 -10.39 2.07
CA ALA A 13 -13.48 -10.73 0.85
C ALA A 13 -12.46 -9.66 0.46
N ARG A 14 -12.79 -8.37 0.59
CA ARG A 14 -11.84 -7.27 0.33
C ARG A 14 -10.69 -7.25 1.32
N GLU A 15 -10.97 -7.44 2.60
CA GLU A 15 -9.95 -7.52 3.64
C GLU A 15 -8.99 -8.70 3.38
N GLU A 16 -9.52 -9.86 3.01
CA GLU A 16 -8.70 -11.02 2.70
C GLU A 16 -7.82 -10.81 1.46
N LEU A 17 -8.34 -10.16 0.42
CA LEU A 17 -7.55 -9.75 -0.74
C LEU A 17 -6.44 -8.78 -0.34
N ALA A 18 -6.76 -7.78 0.48
CA ALA A 18 -5.80 -6.82 0.99
C ALA A 18 -4.72 -7.47 1.87
N ARG A 19 -5.01 -8.56 2.60
CA ARG A 19 -3.97 -9.32 3.32
C ARG A 19 -2.96 -9.97 2.35
N ARG A 20 -3.45 -10.51 1.24
CA ARG A 20 -2.64 -11.32 0.31
C ARG A 20 -1.87 -10.49 -0.71
N SER A 21 -2.41 -9.34 -1.13
CA SER A 21 -1.88 -8.55 -2.23
C SER A 21 -1.82 -7.07 -1.90
N TYR A 22 -0.64 -6.49 -2.15
CA TYR A 22 -0.37 -5.10 -1.90
C TYR A 22 -1.25 -4.15 -2.72
N ALA A 23 -1.55 -4.48 -3.97
CA ALA A 23 -2.42 -3.65 -4.82
C ALA A 23 -3.83 -3.48 -4.22
N TYR A 24 -4.38 -4.54 -3.62
CA TYR A 24 -5.66 -4.47 -2.92
C TYR A 24 -5.56 -3.77 -1.58
N TYR A 25 -4.44 -3.93 -0.86
CA TYR A 25 -4.18 -3.14 0.34
C TYR A 25 -4.11 -1.64 0.03
N PHE A 26 -3.43 -1.25 -1.05
CA PHE A 26 -3.36 0.13 -1.51
C PHE A 26 -4.74 0.73 -1.79
N LEU A 27 -5.63 -0.03 -2.45
CA LEU A 27 -7.02 0.38 -2.66
C LEU A 27 -7.80 0.52 -1.35
N LEU A 28 -7.62 -0.42 -0.42
CA LEU A 28 -8.28 -0.40 0.88
C LEU A 28 -7.84 0.81 1.72
N ALA A 29 -6.53 1.04 1.80
CA ALA A 29 -5.91 2.11 2.58
C ALA A 29 -6.22 3.52 2.03
N ASN A 30 -6.52 3.64 0.73
CA ASN A 30 -6.88 4.91 0.08
C ASN A 30 -8.34 4.91 -0.43
N SER A 31 -9.21 4.19 0.26
CA SER A 31 -10.63 4.08 -0.10
C SER A 31 -11.41 5.39 0.13
N ASP A 32 -10.95 6.23 1.08
CA ASP A 32 -11.49 7.55 1.39
C ASP A 32 -11.44 8.51 0.19
N ILE A 33 -10.38 8.42 -0.61
CA ILE A 33 -10.18 9.24 -1.81
C ILE A 33 -10.56 8.53 -3.11
N ASN A 34 -11.19 7.35 -3.04
CA ASN A 34 -11.55 6.53 -4.21
C ASN A 34 -10.36 6.28 -5.16
N ALA A 35 -9.20 5.90 -4.59
CA ALA A 35 -8.02 5.60 -5.38
C ALA A 35 -8.30 4.50 -6.43
N LYS A 36 -7.58 4.58 -7.56
CA LYS A 36 -7.69 3.61 -8.66
C LYS A 36 -6.33 2.98 -8.95
N LEU A 37 -6.35 1.71 -9.30
CA LEU A 37 -5.18 1.01 -9.86
C LEU A 37 -5.10 1.32 -11.35
N TYR A 38 -4.53 2.47 -11.69
CA TYR A 38 -4.04 2.69 -13.05
C TYR A 38 -2.88 1.73 -13.35
N ASP A 39 -2.65 1.40 -14.61
CA ASP A 39 -1.65 0.41 -15.02
C ASP A 39 -0.26 0.68 -14.41
N TYR A 40 0.17 1.94 -14.38
CA TYR A 40 1.44 2.34 -13.80
C TYR A 40 1.48 2.18 -12.26
N ILE A 41 0.37 2.42 -11.56
CA ILE A 41 0.27 2.16 -10.11
C ILE A 41 0.27 0.67 -9.87
N ASN A 42 -0.43 -0.12 -10.68
CA ASN A 42 -0.45 -1.56 -10.56
C ASN A 42 0.95 -2.14 -10.73
N LEU A 43 1.71 -1.66 -11.73
CA LEU A 43 3.11 -2.04 -11.92
C LEU A 43 3.98 -1.71 -10.69
N ILE A 44 3.81 -0.53 -10.09
CA ILE A 44 4.52 -0.17 -8.85
C ILE A 44 4.14 -1.12 -7.72
N CYS A 45 2.84 -1.44 -7.58
CA CYS A 45 2.37 -2.35 -6.55
C CYS A 45 2.93 -3.77 -6.72
N ASP A 46 2.99 -4.27 -7.96
CA ASP A 46 3.56 -5.57 -8.29
C ASP A 46 5.06 -5.62 -7.94
N LYS A 47 5.81 -4.56 -8.25
CA LYS A 47 7.23 -4.45 -7.88
C LYS A 47 7.46 -4.34 -6.38
N LEU A 48 6.58 -3.65 -5.66
CA LEU A 48 6.63 -3.61 -4.21
C LEU A 48 6.23 -4.95 -3.58
N GLN A 49 5.29 -5.69 -4.18
CA GLN A 49 4.93 -7.05 -3.75
C GLN A 49 6.12 -8.01 -3.89
N GLU A 50 6.92 -7.90 -4.95
CA GLU A 50 8.16 -8.69 -5.10
C GLU A 50 9.14 -8.46 -3.92
N ILE A 51 9.17 -7.25 -3.34
CA ILE A 51 9.97 -6.96 -2.14
C ILE A 51 9.37 -7.61 -0.89
N VAL A 52 8.05 -7.51 -0.72
CA VAL A 52 7.34 -8.16 0.39
C VAL A 52 7.54 -9.67 0.37
N ASP A 53 7.50 -10.27 -0.83
CA ASP A 53 7.70 -11.70 -1.04
C ASP A 53 9.17 -12.14 -0.90
N GLY A 54 10.11 -11.19 -0.72
CA GLY A 54 11.55 -11.47 -0.64
C GLY A 54 12.21 -11.86 -1.97
N LYS A 55 11.51 -11.67 -3.10
CA LYS A 55 12.01 -11.95 -4.45
C LYS A 55 12.92 -10.84 -4.97
N GLN A 56 12.70 -9.61 -4.49
CA GLN A 56 13.48 -8.44 -4.85
C GLN A 56 13.95 -7.71 -3.59
N LYS A 57 15.24 -7.35 -3.54
CA LYS A 57 15.80 -6.66 -2.36
C LYS A 57 15.77 -5.13 -2.50
N HIS A 58 16.07 -4.61 -3.68
CA HIS A 58 16.21 -3.18 -3.94
C HIS A 58 15.33 -2.77 -5.13
N LEU A 59 14.75 -1.57 -5.07
CA LEU A 59 13.93 -0.99 -6.13
C LEU A 59 14.22 0.51 -6.22
N ILE A 60 14.45 1.01 -7.44
CA ILE A 60 14.55 2.44 -7.73
C ILE A 60 13.34 2.81 -8.60
N LEU A 61 12.62 3.86 -8.23
CA LEU A 61 11.43 4.34 -8.94
C LEU A 61 11.65 5.78 -9.42
N GLU A 62 11.74 5.96 -10.73
CA GLU A 62 11.86 7.27 -11.37
C GLU A 62 10.52 7.65 -12.01
N LEU A 63 9.76 8.51 -11.32
CA LEU A 63 8.41 8.88 -11.72
C LEU A 63 8.17 10.39 -11.59
N PRO A 64 7.44 11.01 -12.54
CA PRO A 64 7.11 12.43 -12.48
C PRO A 64 6.33 12.81 -11.20
N PRO A 65 6.34 14.11 -10.81
CA PRO A 65 5.55 14.60 -9.68
C PRO A 65 4.05 14.32 -9.88
N GLN A 66 3.31 14.16 -8.78
CA GLN A 66 1.85 13.91 -8.77
C GLN A 66 1.37 12.56 -9.36
N HIS A 67 2.28 11.59 -9.55
CA HIS A 67 1.94 10.24 -10.06
C HIS A 67 1.73 9.20 -8.96
N GLY A 68 1.22 9.59 -7.79
CA GLY A 68 0.90 8.65 -6.70
C GLY A 68 2.08 7.90 -6.06
N LYS A 69 3.33 8.16 -6.47
CA LYS A 69 4.52 7.44 -5.97
C LYS A 69 4.65 7.48 -4.44
N SER A 70 4.50 8.64 -3.81
CA SER A 70 4.60 8.76 -2.35
C SER A 70 3.45 8.06 -1.64
N MET A 71 2.26 8.05 -2.24
CA MET A 71 1.10 7.35 -1.72
C MET A 71 1.34 5.83 -1.70
N ALA A 72 1.87 5.29 -2.81
CA ALA A 72 2.16 3.87 -2.96
C ALA A 72 3.44 3.41 -2.26
N VAL A 73 4.45 4.26 -2.05
CA VAL A 73 5.75 3.81 -1.49
C VAL A 73 5.91 4.22 -0.03
N THR A 74 5.42 5.38 0.34
CA THR A 74 5.76 6.00 1.64
C THR A 74 4.57 6.01 2.60
N GLU A 75 3.37 6.23 2.09
CA GLU A 75 2.16 6.36 2.91
C GLU A 75 1.48 5.01 3.19
N THR A 76 1.67 3.97 2.36
CA THR A 76 0.94 2.69 2.51
C THR A 76 1.82 1.43 2.49
N PHE A 77 3.01 1.48 1.89
CA PHE A 77 3.87 0.31 1.83
C PHE A 77 4.46 -0.10 3.19
N PRO A 78 4.92 0.82 4.06
CA PRO A 78 5.51 0.44 5.35
C PRO A 78 4.54 -0.34 6.23
N SER A 79 3.30 0.13 6.36
CA SER A 79 2.27 -0.56 7.14
C SER A 79 1.93 -1.94 6.58
N TYR A 80 1.83 -2.08 5.25
CA TYR A 80 1.63 -3.38 4.62
C TYR A 80 2.81 -4.34 4.85
N TYR A 81 4.04 -3.84 4.73
CA TYR A 81 5.23 -4.64 4.96
C TYR A 81 5.28 -5.17 6.38
N LEU A 82 4.98 -4.33 7.38
CA LEU A 82 4.91 -4.74 8.79
C LEU A 82 3.77 -5.73 9.06
N MET A 83 2.61 -5.56 8.41
CA MET A 83 1.51 -6.53 8.52
C MET A 83 1.93 -7.93 8.04
N ARG A 84 2.81 -8.01 7.03
CA ARG A 84 3.33 -9.27 6.47
C ARG A 84 4.56 -9.79 7.20
N HIS A 85 5.32 -8.91 7.85
CA HIS A 85 6.59 -9.19 8.52
C HIS A 85 6.61 -8.52 9.91
N PRO A 86 5.81 -9.01 10.87
CA PRO A 86 5.64 -8.36 12.18
C PRO A 86 6.91 -8.35 13.04
N ASP A 87 7.90 -9.18 12.71
CA ASP A 87 9.21 -9.26 13.36
C ASP A 87 10.24 -8.29 12.77
N LYS A 88 9.89 -7.54 11.72
CA LYS A 88 10.78 -6.60 11.02
C LYS A 88 10.54 -5.17 11.46
N SER A 89 11.48 -4.30 11.11
CA SER A 89 11.37 -2.86 11.29
C SER A 89 11.45 -2.16 9.94
N VAL A 90 10.70 -1.06 9.79
CA VAL A 90 10.70 -0.24 8.59
C VAL A 90 11.13 1.18 8.95
N MET A 91 11.97 1.78 8.11
CA MET A 91 12.38 3.18 8.22
C MET A 91 11.95 3.92 6.96
N VAL A 92 11.35 5.09 7.14
CA VAL A 92 11.03 6.03 6.08
C VAL A 92 11.88 7.27 6.26
N THR A 93 12.57 7.70 5.21
CA THR A 93 13.39 8.91 5.20
C THR A 93 12.99 9.82 4.05
N SER A 94 13.08 11.13 4.26
CA SER A 94 12.78 12.15 3.26
C SER A 94 13.64 13.39 3.50
N TYR A 95 13.97 14.12 2.43
CA TYR A 95 14.83 15.31 2.51
C TYR A 95 14.26 16.45 3.35
N ALA A 96 12.92 16.63 3.38
CA ALA A 96 12.28 17.74 4.10
C ALA A 96 11.57 17.26 5.39
N GLU A 97 11.83 17.92 6.51
CA GLU A 97 11.22 17.59 7.82
C GLU A 97 9.68 17.55 7.78
N ASN A 98 9.05 18.46 7.04
CA ASN A 98 7.58 18.52 6.91
C ASN A 98 6.98 17.28 6.21
N MET A 99 7.75 16.59 5.37
CA MET A 99 7.30 15.36 4.73
C MET A 99 7.34 14.19 5.72
N TYR A 100 8.33 14.15 6.61
CA TYR A 100 8.47 13.12 7.64
C TYR A 100 7.27 13.10 8.60
N THR A 101 6.85 14.25 9.11
CA THR A 101 5.72 14.34 10.06
C THR A 101 4.41 13.85 9.44
N ARG A 102 4.22 14.04 8.13
CA ARG A 102 3.05 13.56 7.40
C ARG A 102 3.07 12.04 7.24
N PHE A 103 4.24 11.44 6.96
CA PHE A 103 4.36 10.00 6.74
C PHE A 103 4.23 9.19 8.04
N GLY A 104 4.74 9.71 9.16
CA GLY A 104 4.56 9.08 10.46
C GLY A 104 3.12 9.05 10.97
N ARG A 105 2.22 9.92 10.46
CA ARG A 105 0.79 9.92 10.82
C ARG A 105 -0.06 8.95 9.99
N LYS A 106 0.44 8.50 8.84
CA LYS A 106 -0.31 7.65 7.91
C LYS A 106 0.00 6.15 8.06
N ASN A 107 1.14 5.82 8.64
CA ASN A 107 1.53 4.45 8.99
C ASN A 107 1.26 4.20 10.47
#